data_AF-A0A139XLW5-F1
#
_entry.id   AF-A0A139XLW5-F1
#
_cell.length_a   1.000
_cell.length_b   1.000
_cell.length_c   1.000
_cell.angle_alpha   90.00
_cell.angle_beta   90.00
_cell.angle_gamma   90.00
#
_symmetry.space_group_name_H-M   'P 1'
#
loop_
_entity.id
_entity.type
_entity.pdbx_description
1 polymer ?
#
loop_
_entity_poly.entity_id
_entity_poly.type
_entity_poly.pdbx_seq_one_letter_code
_entity_poly.pdbx_strand_id
1 'polypeptide(L)'
;MRSPAPQQHWNEPLARVMDVVLNCTIRFKTAAEVGKRAVFYCRGEDLFAWMMNNREMLQKKHADALDGQSLASETDVIEFCDKLIRFGFMYRAQYKPIDGVIEQDEEGRFKRPKWPKRLAMTPKQNFDPQAFYVVVYEGSKSWQHFILFCIIAAVLCVCMFPAWPLKLKVAVWYLSVVLLTLILVLVFVRLVLFVFFWFFGYQFWLLPNLFNEDAGIIDSFLPWIEWHRSQDDWAMFAARIFCAILTA
;
A
#
# COMPACT_ATOMS: atom_id res chain seq x y z
N MET A 1 24.63 24.61 6.77
CA MET A 1 25.05 23.19 6.82
C MET A 1 24.32 22.55 8.00
N ARG A 2 23.37 21.64 7.74
CA ARG A 2 22.64 20.94 8.81
C ARG A 2 23.58 19.87 9.34
N SER A 3 24.03 20.00 10.60
CA SER A 3 24.82 18.94 11.22
C SER A 3 24.09 17.61 11.06
N PRO A 4 24.77 16.52 10.67
CA PRO A 4 24.15 15.21 10.64
C PRO A 4 23.53 14.95 12.02
N ALA A 5 22.28 14.50 12.04
CA ALA A 5 21.65 14.11 13.30
C ALA A 5 22.57 13.10 14.00
N PRO A 6 22.76 13.18 15.33
CA PRO A 6 23.56 12.20 16.04
C PRO A 6 23.04 10.80 15.68
N GLN A 7 23.94 9.90 15.32
CA GLN A 7 23.58 8.51 15.01
C GLN A 7 23.07 7.88 16.31
N GLN A 8 21.75 7.89 16.49
CA GLN A 8 21.12 7.34 17.67
C GLN A 8 21.21 5.82 17.58
N HIS A 9 22.08 5.24 18.40
CA HIS A 9 22.23 3.80 18.51
C HIS A 9 21.00 3.24 19.22
N TRP A 10 20.13 2.56 18.48
CA TRP A 10 18.93 1.95 19.03
C TRP A 10 19.29 0.71 19.85
N ASN A 11 18.52 0.44 20.90
CA ASN A 11 18.59 -0.84 21.60
C ASN A 11 18.06 -1.94 20.67
N GLU A 12 18.91 -2.87 20.24
CA GLU A 12 18.56 -3.87 19.22
C GLU A 12 17.35 -4.76 19.60
N PRO A 13 17.28 -5.38 20.80
CA PRO A 13 16.10 -6.13 21.23
C PRO A 13 14.79 -5.33 21.11
N LEU A 14 14.76 -4.10 21.63
CA LEU A 14 13.57 -3.24 21.58
C LEU A 14 13.26 -2.77 20.16
N ALA A 15 14.28 -2.55 19.33
CA ALA A 15 14.11 -2.17 17.93
C ALA A 15 13.37 -3.26 17.15
N ARG A 16 13.67 -4.55 17.40
CA ARG A 16 12.94 -5.67 16.77
C ARG A 16 11.46 -5.68 17.15
N VAL A 17 11.13 -5.37 18.40
CA VAL A 17 9.72 -5.22 18.82
C VAL A 17 9.08 -4.06 18.09
N MET A 18 9.79 -2.93 17.99
CA MET A 18 9.28 -1.75 17.29
C MET A 18 9.10 -1.98 15.79
N ASP A 19 9.96 -2.77 15.15
CA ASP A 19 9.79 -3.20 13.76
C ASP A 19 8.50 -4.00 13.56
N VAL A 20 8.14 -4.87 14.51
CA VAL A 20 6.87 -5.60 14.47
C VAL A 20 5.70 -4.63 14.66
N VAL A 21 5.81 -3.70 15.61
CA VAL A 21 4.78 -2.67 15.87
C VAL A 21 4.57 -1.75 14.66
N LEU A 22 5.63 -1.40 13.92
CA LEU A 22 5.51 -0.54 12.73
C LEU A 22 4.88 -1.26 11.54
N ASN A 23 5.08 -2.56 11.40
CA ASN A 23 4.54 -3.37 10.31
C ASN A 23 3.20 -4.05 10.65
N CYS A 24 2.56 -3.68 11.75
CA CYS A 24 1.33 -4.31 12.22
C CYS A 24 0.05 -3.58 11.77
N THR A 25 -1.09 -4.02 12.32
CA THR A 25 -2.44 -3.48 12.05
C THR A 25 -2.74 -2.14 12.72
N ILE A 26 -1.84 -1.60 13.56
CA ILE A 26 -2.01 -0.28 14.16
C ILE A 26 -2.03 0.78 13.04
N ARG A 27 -3.01 1.68 13.12
CA ARG A 27 -3.09 2.81 12.19
C ARG A 27 -2.12 3.91 12.63
N PHE A 28 -1.08 4.12 11.85
CA PHE A 28 -0.21 5.29 11.96
C PHE A 28 -0.71 6.41 11.06
N LYS A 29 -0.63 7.65 11.54
CA LYS A 29 -0.93 8.85 10.76
C LYS A 29 0.18 9.87 10.85
N THR A 30 0.18 10.80 9.91
CA THR A 30 1.07 11.96 9.91
C THR A 30 0.41 13.16 10.58
N ALA A 31 1.20 13.92 11.34
CA ALA A 31 0.81 15.22 11.91
C ALA A 31 1.99 16.18 11.87
N ALA A 32 1.73 17.48 11.97
CA ALA A 32 2.76 18.49 12.15
C ALA A 32 3.13 18.60 13.63
N GLU A 33 4.40 18.37 13.96
CA GLU A 33 4.92 18.70 15.28
C GLU A 33 5.14 20.22 15.39
N VAL A 34 4.65 20.82 16.48
CA VAL A 34 4.76 22.26 16.70
C VAL A 34 6.21 22.74 16.68
N GLY A 35 6.52 23.60 15.71
CA GLY A 35 7.84 24.22 15.55
C GLY A 35 8.92 23.30 14.98
N LYS A 36 8.56 22.10 14.48
CA LYS A 36 9.52 21.14 13.93
C LYS A 36 9.13 20.63 12.54
N ARG A 37 8.73 19.35 12.44
CA ARG A 37 8.55 18.62 11.17
C ARG A 37 7.26 17.83 11.16
N ALA A 38 6.90 17.29 10.00
CA ALA A 38 5.90 16.22 9.94
C ALA A 38 6.43 14.99 10.68
N VAL A 39 5.56 14.38 11.49
CA VAL A 39 5.87 13.24 12.33
C VAL A 39 4.82 12.15 12.17
N PHE A 40 5.25 10.90 12.31
CA PHE A 40 4.37 9.76 12.36
C PHE A 40 3.93 9.51 13.81
N TYR A 41 2.64 9.32 14.02
CA TYR A 41 2.11 9.07 15.36
C TYR A 41 1.02 8.02 15.35
N CYS A 42 0.83 7.39 16.50
CA CYS A 42 -0.27 6.49 16.79
C CYS A 42 -1.02 6.96 18.05
N ARG A 43 -2.19 6.36 18.29
CA ARG A 43 -2.94 6.56 19.53
C ARG A 43 -2.45 5.56 20.58
N GLY A 44 -2.35 6.00 21.83
CA GLY A 44 -1.99 5.13 22.95
C GLY A 44 -2.96 3.96 23.11
N GLU A 45 -4.26 4.21 22.91
CA GLU A 45 -5.32 3.18 23.01
C GLU A 45 -5.10 2.06 21.99
N ASP A 46 -4.79 2.44 20.74
CA ASP A 46 -4.57 1.48 19.64
C ASP A 46 -3.29 0.67 19.90
N LEU A 47 -2.23 1.34 20.37
CA LEU A 47 -0.98 0.68 20.73
C LEU A 47 -1.17 -0.28 21.91
N PHE A 48 -1.84 0.17 22.98
CA PHE A 48 -2.11 -0.63 24.17
C PHE A 48 -2.97 -1.86 23.86
N ALA A 49 -4.07 -1.67 23.11
CA ALA A 49 -4.93 -2.76 22.68
C ALA A 49 -4.17 -3.79 21.82
N TRP A 50 -3.31 -3.32 20.91
CA TRP A 50 -2.48 -4.21 20.11
C TRP A 50 -1.47 -4.99 20.96
N MET A 51 -0.78 -4.32 21.87
CA MET A 51 0.19 -4.96 22.78
C MET A 51 -0.50 -6.05 23.62
N MET A 52 -1.71 -5.77 24.11
CA MET A 52 -2.50 -6.76 24.85
C MET A 52 -2.89 -7.96 24.02
N ASN A 53 -3.40 -7.74 22.80
CA ASN A 53 -3.79 -8.82 21.90
C ASN A 53 -2.61 -9.68 21.44
N ASN A 54 -1.39 -9.13 21.46
CA ASN A 54 -0.17 -9.78 20.94
C ASN A 54 0.84 -10.16 22.03
N ARG A 55 0.48 -10.06 23.32
CA ARG A 55 1.39 -10.26 24.47
C ARG A 55 2.10 -11.62 24.46
N GLU A 56 1.41 -12.69 24.09
CA GLU A 56 1.98 -14.05 24.04
C GLU A 56 3.03 -14.18 22.93
N MET A 57 2.76 -13.54 21.78
CA MET A 57 3.68 -13.50 20.65
C MET A 57 4.96 -12.74 21.02
N LEU A 58 4.82 -11.61 21.71
CA LEU A 58 5.94 -10.81 22.19
C LEU A 58 6.79 -11.57 23.23
N GLN A 59 6.17 -12.23 24.21
CA GLN A 59 6.89 -13.05 25.20
C GLN A 59 7.67 -14.19 24.55
N LYS A 60 7.10 -14.86 23.55
CA LYS A 60 7.73 -16.01 22.89
C LYS A 60 8.85 -15.61 21.93
N LYS A 61 8.67 -14.54 21.15
CA LYS A 61 9.61 -14.14 20.09
C LYS A 61 10.63 -13.10 20.52
N HIS A 62 10.32 -12.30 21.53
CA HIS A 62 11.11 -11.15 21.97
C HIS A 62 11.37 -11.17 23.48
N ALA A 63 11.67 -12.36 24.03
CA ALA A 63 12.03 -12.53 25.43
C ALA A 63 13.26 -11.70 25.84
N ASP A 64 14.15 -11.45 24.87
CA ASP A 64 15.34 -10.60 24.99
C ASP A 64 14.99 -9.13 25.25
N ALA A 65 13.92 -8.60 24.65
CA ALA A 65 13.49 -7.22 24.85
C ALA A 65 12.81 -6.99 26.22
N LEU A 66 12.29 -8.07 26.81
CA LEU A 66 11.49 -8.07 28.03
C LEU A 66 12.33 -8.21 29.31
N ASP A 67 13.64 -8.47 29.21
CA ASP A 67 14.54 -8.66 30.35
C ASP A 67 13.98 -9.63 31.43
N GLY A 68 13.21 -10.63 31.01
CA GLY A 68 12.57 -11.61 31.91
C GLY A 68 11.27 -11.15 32.58
N GLN A 69 10.73 -9.97 32.27
CA GLN A 69 9.41 -9.55 32.74
C GLN A 69 8.28 -10.25 31.95
N SER A 70 7.24 -10.70 32.66
CA SER A 70 6.03 -11.24 32.03
C SER A 70 5.05 -10.11 31.68
N LEU A 71 4.63 -10.00 30.42
CA LEU A 71 3.52 -9.13 29.95
C LEU A 71 2.12 -9.72 30.31
N ALA A 72 1.87 -10.09 31.55
CA ALA A 72 0.61 -10.74 31.92
C ALA A 72 -0.48 -9.72 32.28
N SER A 73 -0.11 -8.66 33.01
CA SER A 73 -1.01 -7.63 33.52
C SER A 73 -1.04 -6.39 32.64
N GLU A 74 -2.10 -5.58 32.80
CA GLU A 74 -2.20 -4.23 32.21
C GLU A 74 -1.05 -3.32 32.64
N THR A 75 -0.63 -3.44 33.90
CA THR A 75 0.49 -2.68 34.47
C THR A 75 1.81 -2.97 33.76
N ASP A 76 2.04 -4.24 33.40
CA ASP A 76 3.30 -4.70 32.81
C ASP A 76 3.44 -4.17 31.38
N VAL A 77 2.31 -4.09 30.65
CA VAL A 77 2.27 -3.50 29.30
C VAL A 77 2.56 -1.99 29.37
N ILE A 78 2.00 -1.29 30.36
CA ILE A 78 2.27 0.14 30.57
C ILE A 78 3.76 0.36 30.86
N GLU A 79 4.35 -0.45 31.75
CA GLU A 79 5.78 -0.37 32.07
C GLU A 79 6.67 -0.66 30.86
N PHE A 80 6.28 -1.63 30.03
CA PHE A 80 6.99 -1.91 28.79
C PHE A 80 6.90 -0.75 27.79
N CYS A 81 5.73 -0.12 27.65
CA CYS A 81 5.57 1.07 26.83
C CYS A 81 6.38 2.25 27.38
N ASP A 82 6.46 2.40 28.71
CA ASP A 82 7.36 3.37 29.35
C ASP A 82 8.82 3.10 29.01
N LYS A 83 9.23 1.83 28.97
CA LYS A 83 10.56 1.42 28.54
C LYS A 83 10.83 1.88 27.10
N LEU A 84 9.90 1.65 26.16
CA LEU A 84 10.02 2.13 24.78
C LEU A 84 10.21 3.65 24.69
N ILE A 85 9.49 4.41 25.53
CA ILE A 85 9.62 5.87 25.60
C ILE A 85 10.99 6.28 26.18
N ARG A 86 11.45 5.62 27.24
CA ARG A 86 12.75 5.89 27.88
C ARG A 86 13.93 5.66 26.93
N PHE A 87 13.87 4.63 26.09
CA PHE A 87 14.88 4.36 25.04
C PHE A 87 14.71 5.26 23.80
N GLY A 88 13.70 6.13 23.77
CA GLY A 88 13.52 7.16 22.75
C GLY A 88 12.88 6.67 21.44
N PHE A 89 12.32 5.46 21.40
CA PHE A 89 11.64 4.94 20.19
C PHE A 89 10.40 5.76 19.85
N MET A 90 9.76 6.28 20.89
CA MET A 90 8.55 7.08 20.82
C MET A 90 8.52 8.09 21.97
N TYR A 91 7.73 9.14 21.82
CA TYR A 91 7.48 10.10 22.90
C TYR A 91 6.02 10.52 22.93
N ARG A 92 5.56 10.85 24.13
CA ARG A 92 4.22 11.35 24.38
C ARG A 92 4.06 12.74 23.78
N ALA A 93 2.98 12.90 23.02
CA ALA A 93 2.55 14.16 22.46
C ALA A 93 1.08 14.43 22.85
N GLN A 94 0.74 15.71 22.89
CA GLN A 94 -0.60 16.20 23.11
C GLN A 94 -1.08 16.98 21.90
N TYR A 95 -2.39 16.94 21.68
CA TYR A 95 -3.04 17.79 20.69
C TYR A 95 -2.83 19.25 21.06
N LYS A 96 -2.28 20.04 20.13
CA LYS A 96 -2.20 21.49 20.26
C LYS A 96 -2.96 22.11 19.09
N PRO A 97 -4.16 22.67 19.32
CA PRO A 97 -4.97 23.28 18.26
C PRO A 97 -4.19 24.41 17.56
N ILE A 98 -4.62 24.70 16.35
CA ILE A 98 -4.20 25.92 15.64
C ILE A 98 -5.13 27.02 16.11
N ASP A 99 -4.57 28.18 16.49
CA ASP A 99 -5.35 29.32 16.95
C ASP A 99 -6.39 29.69 15.88
N GLY A 100 -7.68 29.69 16.25
CA GLY A 100 -8.82 30.00 15.36
C GLY A 100 -9.53 28.82 14.69
N VAL A 101 -9.02 27.59 14.78
CA VAL A 101 -9.69 26.36 14.25
C VAL A 101 -10.07 25.46 15.41
N ILE A 102 -10.98 25.93 16.25
CA ILE A 102 -11.36 25.26 17.49
C ILE A 102 -12.77 24.69 17.32
N GLU A 103 -12.87 23.36 17.27
CA GLU A 103 -14.16 22.67 17.44
C GLU A 103 -14.48 22.63 18.94
N GLN A 104 -15.48 23.41 19.37
CA GLN A 104 -16.05 23.34 20.71
C GLN A 104 -17.30 22.47 20.67
N ASP A 105 -17.48 21.60 21.65
CA ASP A 105 -18.75 20.88 21.85
C ASP A 105 -19.83 21.86 22.34
N GLU A 106 -21.11 21.45 22.32
CA GLU A 106 -22.27 22.27 22.76
C GLU A 106 -22.13 22.81 24.20
N GLU A 107 -21.27 22.16 25.00
CA GLU A 107 -20.94 22.49 26.39
C GLU A 107 -19.74 23.46 26.52
N GLY A 108 -19.22 23.99 25.42
CA GLY A 108 -18.08 24.92 25.40
C GLY A 108 -16.72 24.29 25.70
N ARG A 109 -16.65 22.95 25.82
CA ARG A 109 -15.39 22.22 26.00
C ARG A 109 -14.69 22.01 24.66
N PHE A 110 -13.36 22.07 24.67
CA PHE A 110 -12.56 21.77 23.48
C PHE A 110 -12.69 20.29 23.11
N LYS A 111 -13.26 20.00 21.94
CA LYS A 111 -13.39 18.64 21.46
C LYS A 111 -12.01 18.12 21.04
N ARG A 112 -11.63 16.95 21.54
CA ARG A 112 -10.41 16.28 21.10
C ARG A 112 -10.67 15.55 19.78
N PRO A 113 -10.03 15.94 18.66
CA PRO A 113 -10.17 15.20 17.42
C PRO A 113 -9.52 13.82 17.55
N LYS A 114 -10.15 12.81 16.94
CA LYS A 114 -9.61 11.44 16.92
C LYS A 114 -8.21 11.37 16.30
N TRP A 115 -7.96 12.21 15.29
CA TRP A 115 -6.69 12.30 14.58
C TRP A 115 -6.28 13.76 14.44
N PRO A 116 -5.57 14.33 15.43
CA PRO A 116 -5.09 15.70 15.37
C PRO A 116 -4.10 15.92 14.22
N LYS A 117 -4.25 17.05 13.52
CA LYS A 117 -3.29 17.47 12.48
C LYS A 117 -2.01 18.07 13.06
N ARG A 118 -2.05 18.49 14.34
CA ARG A 118 -0.96 19.20 15.02
C ARG A 118 -0.74 18.67 16.43
N LEU A 119 0.51 18.33 16.74
CA LEU A 119 0.90 17.72 18.00
C LEU A 119 2.08 18.48 18.63
N ALA A 120 2.10 18.57 19.96
CA ALA A 120 3.21 19.14 20.72
C ALA A 120 3.76 18.11 21.71
N MET A 121 5.08 18.09 21.90
CA MET A 121 5.73 17.25 22.90
C MET A 121 5.29 17.65 24.32
N THR A 122 4.99 16.66 25.16
CA THR A 122 4.62 16.89 26.56
C THR A 122 5.85 16.77 27.47
N PRO A 123 5.98 17.57 28.54
CA PRO A 123 7.08 17.39 29.50
C PRO A 123 7.02 16.06 30.29
N LYS A 124 5.79 15.62 30.63
CA LYS A 124 5.54 14.32 31.28
C LYS A 124 5.52 13.23 30.22
N GLN A 125 6.46 12.28 30.31
CA GLN A 125 6.70 11.24 29.30
C GLN A 125 6.25 9.83 29.75
N ASN A 126 5.41 9.72 30.78
CA ASN A 126 4.85 8.44 31.18
C ASN A 126 3.75 7.99 30.21
N PHE A 127 3.65 6.69 30.01
CA PHE A 127 2.68 6.03 29.16
C PHE A 127 1.27 6.19 29.75
N ASP A 128 0.34 6.49 28.87
CA ASP A 128 -1.06 6.77 29.15
C ASP A 128 -1.83 6.33 27.90
N PRO A 129 -2.71 5.32 28.01
CA PRO A 129 -3.50 4.85 26.88
C PRO A 129 -4.26 5.97 26.18
N GLN A 130 -4.72 6.98 26.92
CA GLN A 130 -5.46 8.08 26.32
C GLN A 130 -4.55 9.07 25.58
N ALA A 131 -3.22 9.00 25.62
CA ALA A 131 -2.37 9.98 24.95
C ALA A 131 -2.10 9.68 23.45
N PHE A 132 -1.42 10.59 22.76
CA PHE A 132 -0.86 10.34 21.42
C PHE A 132 0.64 10.10 21.53
N TYR A 133 1.17 9.23 20.68
CA TYR A 133 2.59 8.87 20.68
C TYR A 133 3.19 9.10 19.32
N VAL A 134 4.17 9.98 19.27
CA VAL A 134 4.97 10.20 18.07
C VAL A 134 6.09 9.17 18.05
N VAL A 135 6.18 8.44 16.94
CA VAL A 135 7.21 7.45 16.72
C VAL A 135 8.39 8.10 16.03
N VAL A 136 9.58 7.94 16.61
CA VAL A 136 10.84 8.45 16.06
C VAL A 136 11.57 7.38 15.25
N TYR A 137 11.39 6.11 15.63
CA TYR A 137 12.00 4.99 14.95
C TYR A 137 11.40 4.76 13.57
N GLU A 138 12.25 4.70 12.53
CA GLU A 138 11.82 4.59 11.13
C GLU A 138 11.79 3.15 10.61
N GLY A 139 12.06 2.16 11.48
CA GLY A 139 12.10 0.75 11.11
C GLY A 139 13.38 0.33 10.38
N SER A 140 13.51 -0.99 10.18
CA SER A 140 14.56 -1.57 9.35
C SER A 140 14.38 -1.23 7.87
N LYS A 141 15.28 -0.39 7.33
CA LYS A 141 15.29 0.01 5.91
C LYS A 141 15.99 -0.99 4.99
N SER A 142 16.54 -2.07 5.52
CA SER A 142 17.34 -3.03 4.74
C SER A 142 16.57 -3.63 3.57
N TRP A 143 15.29 -3.99 3.79
CA TRP A 143 14.43 -4.52 2.74
C TRP A 143 14.14 -3.48 1.65
N GLN A 144 13.86 -2.24 2.04
CA GLN A 144 13.65 -1.14 1.10
C GLN A 144 14.91 -0.86 0.27
N HIS A 145 16.09 -0.88 0.89
CA HIS A 145 17.37 -0.73 0.18
C HIS A 145 17.63 -1.89 -0.78
N PHE A 146 17.30 -3.12 -0.40
CA PHE A 146 17.42 -4.29 -1.27
C PHE A 146 16.51 -4.18 -2.50
N ILE A 147 15.24 -3.81 -2.31
CA ILE A 147 14.31 -3.56 -3.43
C ILE A 147 14.84 -2.44 -4.32
N LEU A 148 15.29 -1.33 -3.74
CA LEU A 148 15.86 -0.21 -4.50
C LEU A 148 17.07 -0.64 -5.33
N PHE A 149 17.98 -1.43 -4.75
CA PHE A 149 19.11 -2.01 -5.46
C PHE A 149 18.65 -2.91 -6.62
N CYS A 150 17.66 -3.77 -6.40
CA CYS A 150 17.11 -4.63 -7.46
C CYS A 150 16.50 -3.83 -8.60
N ILE A 151 15.75 -2.77 -8.30
CA ILE A 151 15.16 -1.87 -9.31
C ILE A 151 16.27 -1.19 -10.12
N ILE A 152 17.29 -0.64 -9.45
CA ILE A 152 18.42 0.01 -10.11
C ILE A 152 19.17 -0.99 -11.01
N ALA A 153 19.45 -2.20 -10.51
CA ALA A 153 20.10 -3.25 -11.27
C ALA A 153 19.27 -3.67 -12.49
N ALA A 154 17.95 -3.83 -12.35
CA ALA A 154 17.07 -4.16 -13.45
C ALA A 154 17.08 -3.07 -14.54
N VAL A 155 16.97 -1.80 -14.16
CA VAL A 155 17.04 -0.67 -15.11
C VAL A 155 18.40 -0.66 -15.82
N LEU A 156 19.49 -0.82 -15.08
CA LEU A 156 20.84 -0.83 -15.65
C LEU A 156 21.03 -2.00 -16.64
N CYS A 157 20.54 -3.20 -16.31
CA CYS A 157 20.55 -4.34 -17.21
C CYS A 157 19.82 -4.03 -18.52
N VAL A 158 18.63 -3.41 -18.45
CA VAL A 158 17.84 -3.03 -19.65
C VAL A 158 18.56 -1.94 -20.47
N CYS A 159 19.09 -0.89 -19.84
CA CYS A 159 19.84 0.15 -20.53
C CYS A 159 21.12 -0.40 -21.20
N MET A 160 21.71 -1.45 -20.65
CA MET A 160 22.86 -2.15 -21.23
C MET A 160 22.49 -3.14 -22.33
N PHE A 161 21.26 -3.12 -22.87
CA PHE A 161 20.87 -3.93 -24.04
C PHE A 161 21.91 -3.96 -25.19
N PRO A 162 22.61 -2.86 -25.53
CA PRO A 162 23.67 -2.89 -26.55
C PRO A 162 24.83 -3.85 -26.21
N ALA A 163 25.16 -4.02 -24.93
CA ALA A 163 26.24 -4.88 -24.45
C ALA A 163 25.81 -6.35 -24.29
N TRP A 164 24.52 -6.69 -24.46
CA TRP A 164 24.05 -8.05 -24.28
C TRP A 164 24.62 -9.02 -25.34
N PRO A 165 24.82 -10.30 -24.99
CA PRO A 165 25.22 -11.32 -25.95
C PRO A 165 24.16 -11.47 -27.04
N LEU A 166 24.61 -11.77 -28.27
CA LEU A 166 23.73 -11.84 -29.45
C LEU A 166 22.54 -12.80 -29.25
N LYS A 167 22.74 -13.93 -28.55
CA LYS A 167 21.69 -14.90 -28.24
C LYS A 167 20.51 -14.28 -27.48
N LEU A 168 20.76 -13.43 -26.49
CA LEU A 168 19.71 -12.78 -25.70
C LEU A 168 18.96 -11.72 -26.52
N LYS A 169 19.67 -10.95 -27.35
CA LYS A 169 19.04 -9.97 -28.26
C LYS A 169 18.07 -10.65 -29.22
N VAL A 170 18.49 -11.78 -29.79
CA VAL A 170 17.66 -12.61 -30.68
C VAL A 170 16.46 -13.17 -29.91
N ALA A 171 16.64 -13.66 -28.68
CA ALA A 171 15.53 -14.15 -27.86
C ALA A 171 14.47 -13.07 -27.58
N VAL A 172 14.89 -11.85 -27.20
CA VAL A 172 13.97 -10.71 -26.98
C VAL A 172 13.26 -10.33 -28.28
N TRP A 173 13.97 -10.34 -29.41
CA TRP A 173 13.37 -10.07 -30.72
C TRP A 173 12.28 -11.09 -31.07
N TYR A 174 12.57 -12.39 -30.95
CA TYR A 174 11.56 -13.43 -31.19
C TYR A 174 10.38 -13.31 -30.23
N LEU A 175 10.63 -13.08 -28.94
CA LEU A 175 9.57 -12.89 -27.96
C LEU A 175 8.66 -11.71 -28.33
N SER A 176 9.25 -10.59 -28.74
CA SER A 176 8.51 -9.41 -29.17
C SER A 176 7.68 -9.66 -30.43
N VAL A 177 8.26 -10.31 -31.45
CA VAL A 177 7.55 -10.60 -32.70
C VAL A 177 6.43 -11.61 -32.46
N VAL A 178 6.69 -12.69 -31.72
CA VAL A 178 5.69 -13.71 -31.38
C VAL A 178 4.55 -13.08 -30.59
N LEU A 179 4.84 -12.28 -29.57
CA LEU A 179 3.82 -11.61 -28.76
C LEU A 179 2.99 -10.64 -29.61
N LEU A 180 3.63 -9.84 -30.45
CA LEU A 180 2.94 -8.90 -31.35
C LEU A 180 2.04 -9.63 -32.34
N THR A 181 2.55 -10.68 -32.99
CA THR A 181 1.78 -11.51 -33.93
C THR A 181 0.62 -12.20 -33.22
N LEU A 182 0.82 -12.73 -32.01
CA LEU A 182 -0.24 -13.36 -31.22
C LEU A 182 -1.36 -12.37 -30.91
N ILE A 183 -1.04 -11.17 -30.41
CA ILE A 183 -2.04 -10.14 -30.12
C ILE A 183 -2.77 -9.73 -31.40
N LEU A 184 -2.07 -9.54 -32.52
CA LEU A 184 -2.67 -9.15 -33.79
C LEU A 184 -3.62 -10.23 -34.33
N VAL A 185 -3.21 -11.51 -34.29
CA VAL A 185 -4.07 -12.64 -34.68
C VAL A 185 -5.29 -12.72 -33.76
N LEU A 186 -5.12 -12.53 -32.46
CA LEU A 186 -6.22 -12.56 -31.49
C LEU A 186 -7.23 -11.43 -31.76
N VAL A 187 -6.76 -10.21 -32.01
CA VAL A 187 -7.63 -9.07 -32.37
C VAL A 187 -8.34 -9.31 -33.71
N PHE A 188 -7.64 -9.87 -34.70
CA PHE A 188 -8.24 -10.22 -35.98
C PHE A 188 -9.32 -11.31 -35.83
N VAL A 189 -9.04 -12.38 -35.10
CA VAL A 189 -10.00 -13.45 -34.81
C VAL A 189 -11.21 -12.88 -34.04
N ARG A 190 -10.98 -12.01 -33.05
CA ARG A 190 -12.04 -11.31 -32.33
C ARG A 190 -12.95 -10.53 -33.29
N LEU A 191 -12.37 -9.79 -34.24
CA LEU A 191 -13.13 -9.02 -35.24
C LEU A 191 -13.93 -9.93 -36.18
N VAL A 192 -13.31 -10.98 -36.71
CA VAL A 192 -13.98 -11.94 -37.62
C VAL A 192 -15.16 -12.61 -36.92
N LEU A 193 -14.97 -13.09 -35.68
CA LEU A 193 -16.04 -13.70 -34.91
C LEU A 193 -17.17 -12.70 -34.62
N PHE A 194 -16.84 -11.47 -34.22
CA PHE A 194 -17.84 -10.43 -33.99
C PHE A 194 -18.68 -10.16 -35.24
N VAL A 195 -18.05 -9.93 -36.40
CA VAL A 195 -18.76 -9.67 -37.67
C VAL A 195 -19.61 -10.87 -38.09
N PHE A 196 -19.07 -12.09 -37.98
CA PHE A 196 -19.79 -13.31 -38.30
C PHE A 196 -21.07 -13.45 -37.45
N PHE A 197 -20.96 -13.37 -36.13
CA PHE A 197 -22.12 -13.48 -35.22
C PHE A 197 -23.08 -12.28 -35.34
N TRP A 198 -22.58 -11.10 -35.72
CA TRP A 198 -23.39 -9.91 -35.92
C TRP A 198 -24.41 -10.07 -37.05
N PHE A 199 -24.08 -10.78 -38.13
CA PHE A 199 -25.05 -11.12 -39.18
C PHE A 199 -26.23 -11.95 -38.65
N PHE A 200 -26.01 -12.77 -37.62
CA PHE A 200 -27.05 -13.57 -36.96
C PHE A 200 -27.77 -12.83 -35.82
N GLY A 201 -27.47 -11.54 -35.58
CA GLY A 201 -28.06 -10.76 -34.50
C GLY A 201 -27.48 -11.02 -33.12
N TYR A 202 -26.27 -11.58 -33.06
CA TYR A 202 -25.53 -11.76 -31.81
C TYR A 202 -24.30 -10.87 -31.76
N GLN A 203 -24.05 -10.27 -30.61
CA GLN A 203 -22.81 -9.56 -30.30
C GLN A 203 -21.91 -10.50 -29.54
N PHE A 204 -20.96 -11.12 -30.25
CA PHE A 204 -20.00 -12.06 -29.67
C PHE A 204 -18.65 -11.40 -29.45
N TRP A 205 -18.15 -11.47 -28.21
CA TRP A 205 -16.88 -10.90 -27.80
C TRP A 205 -15.94 -11.99 -27.29
N LEU A 206 -14.83 -12.18 -28.00
CA LEU A 206 -13.69 -12.98 -27.52
C LEU A 206 -12.77 -12.07 -26.69
N LEU A 207 -12.53 -12.43 -25.43
CA LEU A 207 -11.78 -11.64 -24.45
C LEU A 207 -12.30 -10.20 -24.35
N PRO A 208 -13.52 -9.99 -23.82
CA PRO A 208 -14.18 -8.69 -23.76
C PRO A 208 -13.28 -7.61 -23.11
N ASN A 209 -12.59 -7.96 -22.02
CA ASN A 209 -11.76 -7.06 -21.23
C ASN A 209 -10.37 -6.75 -21.83
N LEU A 210 -10.03 -7.30 -23.00
CA LEU A 210 -8.68 -7.11 -23.57
C LEU A 210 -8.32 -5.64 -23.83
N PHE A 211 -9.31 -4.81 -24.17
CA PHE A 211 -9.12 -3.37 -24.41
C PHE A 211 -9.69 -2.50 -23.29
N ASN A 212 -9.97 -3.09 -22.12
CA ASN A 212 -10.47 -2.35 -20.97
C ASN A 212 -9.29 -1.76 -20.20
N GLU A 213 -9.20 -0.43 -20.15
CA GLU A 213 -8.12 0.31 -19.47
C GLU A 213 -8.16 0.15 -17.95
N ASP A 214 -9.33 -0.15 -17.38
CA ASP A 214 -9.53 -0.35 -15.94
C ASP A 214 -9.23 -1.80 -15.50
N ALA A 215 -9.04 -2.72 -16.45
CA ALA A 215 -8.77 -4.13 -16.15
C ALA A 215 -7.27 -4.35 -15.88
N GLY A 216 -6.95 -5.07 -14.79
CA GLY A 216 -5.60 -5.55 -14.55
C GLY A 216 -5.18 -6.60 -15.59
N ILE A 217 -3.88 -6.91 -15.71
CA ILE A 217 -3.38 -7.87 -16.72
C ILE A 217 -4.14 -9.20 -16.70
N ILE A 218 -4.42 -9.75 -15.52
CA ILE A 218 -5.12 -11.03 -15.37
C ILE A 218 -6.60 -10.88 -15.75
N ASP A 219 -7.22 -9.78 -15.32
CA ASP A 219 -8.62 -9.48 -15.59
C ASP A 219 -8.86 -9.13 -17.07
N SER A 220 -7.85 -8.67 -17.81
CA SER A 220 -7.95 -8.49 -19.26
C SER A 220 -8.13 -9.82 -20.01
N PHE A 221 -7.65 -10.92 -19.43
CA PHE A 221 -7.73 -12.25 -20.05
C PHE A 221 -8.93 -13.08 -19.59
N LEU A 222 -9.81 -12.53 -18.75
CA LEU A 222 -10.96 -13.22 -18.16
C LEU A 222 -12.18 -12.28 -18.13
N PRO A 223 -13.41 -12.73 -18.43
CA PRO A 223 -13.77 -14.03 -18.99
C PRO A 223 -13.30 -14.19 -20.45
N TRP A 224 -13.30 -15.42 -20.98
CA TRP A 224 -12.78 -15.70 -22.33
C TRP A 224 -13.77 -15.34 -23.44
N ILE A 225 -15.05 -15.48 -23.16
CA ILE A 225 -16.13 -15.33 -24.14
C ILE A 225 -17.29 -14.63 -23.46
N GLU A 226 -17.90 -13.69 -24.18
CA GLU A 226 -19.14 -13.03 -23.80
C GLU A 226 -20.03 -12.92 -25.03
N TRP A 227 -21.32 -13.17 -24.89
CA TRP A 227 -22.26 -13.11 -26.01
C TRP A 227 -23.59 -12.49 -25.58
N HIS A 228 -24.13 -11.60 -26.40
CA HIS A 228 -25.40 -10.94 -26.13
C HIS A 228 -26.25 -10.94 -27.38
N ARG A 229 -27.56 -11.13 -27.23
CA ARG A 229 -28.49 -10.97 -28.36
C ARG A 229 -28.73 -9.48 -28.58
N SER A 230 -28.51 -9.01 -29.80
CA SER A 230 -28.75 -7.62 -30.18
C SER A 230 -30.27 -7.36 -30.18
N GLN A 231 -30.70 -6.25 -29.56
CA GLN A 231 -32.08 -5.78 -29.71
C GLN A 231 -32.17 -5.09 -31.07
N ASP A 232 -32.77 -5.79 -32.04
CA ASP A 232 -32.70 -5.37 -33.44
C ASP A 232 -33.91 -4.50 -33.81
N ASP A 233 -33.64 -3.22 -34.07
CA ASP A 233 -34.57 -2.36 -34.80
C ASP A 233 -34.61 -2.74 -36.28
N TRP A 234 -35.73 -2.47 -36.95
CA TRP A 234 -35.91 -2.73 -38.39
C TRP A 234 -34.78 -2.14 -39.26
N ALA A 235 -34.24 -0.99 -38.87
CA ALA A 235 -33.11 -0.35 -39.55
C ALA A 235 -31.81 -1.18 -39.47
N MET A 236 -31.52 -1.83 -38.33
CA MET A 236 -30.35 -2.70 -38.19
C MET A 236 -30.51 -3.98 -39.03
N PHE A 237 -31.72 -4.51 -39.12
CA PHE A 237 -32.00 -5.67 -39.97
C PHE A 237 -31.78 -5.33 -41.46
N ALA A 238 -32.29 -4.18 -41.92
CA ALA A 238 -32.06 -3.69 -43.28
C ALA A 238 -30.56 -3.44 -43.56
N ALA A 239 -29.83 -2.86 -42.61
CA ALA A 239 -28.39 -2.64 -42.73
C ALA A 239 -27.61 -3.95 -42.86
N ARG A 240 -27.95 -5.00 -42.09
CA ARG A 240 -27.33 -6.32 -42.19
C ARG A 240 -27.56 -6.97 -43.56
N ILE A 241 -28.79 -6.90 -44.07
CA ILE A 241 -29.12 -7.45 -45.40
C ILE A 241 -28.36 -6.68 -46.49
N PHE A 242 -28.34 -5.36 -46.44
CA PHE A 242 -27.60 -4.54 -47.38
C PHE A 242 -26.10 -4.85 -47.37
N CYS A 243 -25.48 -4.91 -46.18
CA CYS A 243 -24.08 -5.28 -46.04
C CYS A 243 -23.81 -6.71 -46.56
N ALA A 244 -24.68 -7.67 -46.26
CA ALA A 244 -24.52 -9.05 -46.71
C ALA A 244 -24.56 -9.16 -48.25
N ILE A 245 -25.47 -8.42 -48.91
CA ILE A 245 -25.56 -8.35 -50.38
C ILE A 245 -24.31 -7.69 -50.97
N LEU A 246 -23.78 -6.65 -50.32
CA LEU A 246 -22.62 -5.90 -50.83
C LEU A 246 -21.30 -6.67 -50.68
N THR A 247 -21.21 -7.58 -49.70
CA THR A 247 -20.04 -8.44 -49.45
C THR A 247 -20.12 -9.81 -50.15
N ALA A 248 -21.25 -10.18 -50.73
CA ALA A 248 -21.46 -11.42 -51.48
C ALA A 248 -21.02 -11.26 -52.94
#